data_AF-A0A1Q3WKU1-F1
#
_entry.id   AF-A0A1Q3WKU1-F1
#
_cell.length_a   1.000
_cell.length_b   1.000
_cell.length_c   1.000
_cell.angle_alpha   90.00
_cell.angle_beta   90.00
_cell.angle_gamma   90.00
#
_symmetry.space_group_name_H-M   'P 1'
#
loop_
_entity.id
_entity.type
_entity.pdbx_description
1 polymer ?
#
loop_
_entity_poly.entity_id
_entity_poly.type
_entity_poly.pdbx_seq_one_letter_code
_entity_poly.pdbx_strand_id
1 'polypeptide(L)'
;MKPLFIGLILVNLVTMSCRKNDDIGVGPYTTTIACGALNPAQNLPWLRSLIDQFNADIVRAATYKGETYIDLYAYHWSCMGCHIYRCDGSSVDMSQLPTADREEITSRLWSQEPYVLYKRSL
;
A
#
# COMPACT_ATOMS: atom_id res chain seq x y z
N MET A 1 10.95 -64.44 -12.19
CA MET A 1 10.83 -63.91 -10.82
C MET A 1 10.72 -62.40 -10.90
N LYS A 2 9.73 -61.87 -10.19
CA LYS A 2 9.21 -60.49 -10.20
C LYS A 2 10.12 -59.59 -9.32
N PRO A 3 9.85 -58.28 -9.19
CA PRO A 3 10.72 -57.17 -9.60
C PRO A 3 11.19 -56.36 -8.38
N LEU A 4 11.53 -55.08 -8.60
CA LEU A 4 11.76 -53.97 -7.65
C LEU A 4 13.21 -53.49 -7.63
N PHE A 5 13.50 -52.44 -8.39
CA PHE A 5 14.23 -51.26 -7.88
C PHE A 5 13.78 -50.04 -8.69
N ILE A 6 12.47 -49.80 -8.74
CA ILE A 6 11.89 -48.50 -9.14
C ILE A 6 11.20 -48.00 -7.88
N GLY A 7 11.77 -46.98 -7.24
CA GLY A 7 11.11 -46.30 -6.13
C GLY A 7 12.03 -46.01 -4.95
N LEU A 8 12.95 -45.06 -5.12
CA LEU A 8 13.49 -44.32 -3.96
C LEU A 8 14.17 -43.00 -4.35
N ILE A 9 13.57 -42.22 -5.26
CA ILE A 9 13.97 -40.83 -5.51
C ILE A 9 12.71 -39.99 -5.68
N LEU A 10 11.87 -39.93 -4.64
CA LEU A 10 10.66 -39.07 -4.63
C LEU A 10 10.32 -38.53 -3.24
N VAL A 11 11.33 -38.34 -2.38
CA VAL A 11 11.14 -37.70 -1.07
C VAL A 11 12.37 -36.85 -0.79
N ASN A 12 12.30 -35.54 -1.08
CA ASN A 12 13.03 -34.43 -0.44
C ASN A 12 13.06 -33.18 -1.35
N LEU A 13 11.89 -32.73 -1.82
CA LEU A 13 11.74 -31.42 -2.46
C LEU A 13 10.44 -30.77 -2.01
N VAL A 14 10.22 -30.77 -0.69
CA VAL A 14 9.19 -29.94 -0.05
C VAL A 14 9.80 -29.23 1.14
N THR A 15 10.76 -28.36 0.86
CA THR A 15 11.08 -27.24 1.75
C THR A 15 10.89 -25.94 0.99
N MET A 16 9.68 -25.77 0.45
CA MET A 16 9.05 -24.45 0.39
C MET A 16 8.86 -23.95 1.83
N SER A 17 9.94 -23.47 2.43
CA SER A 17 9.81 -22.46 3.47
C SER A 17 9.91 -21.13 2.74
N CYS A 18 8.76 -20.63 2.27
CA CYS A 18 8.62 -19.22 1.97
C CYS A 18 8.95 -18.48 3.26
N ARG A 19 10.20 -18.03 3.39
CA ARG A 19 10.52 -16.95 4.30
C ARG A 19 9.66 -15.78 3.84
N LYS A 20 8.59 -15.51 4.58
CA LYS A 20 7.96 -14.20 4.56
C LYS A 20 9.03 -13.24 5.08
N ASN A 21 9.87 -12.75 4.18
CA ASN A 21 10.56 -11.52 4.42
C ASN A 21 9.43 -10.49 4.47
N ASP A 22 9.15 -9.99 5.66
CA ASP A 22 8.39 -8.75 5.82
C ASP A 22 9.28 -7.63 5.25
N ASP A 23 9.50 -7.64 3.94
CA ASP A 23 10.08 -6.54 3.19
C ASP A 23 8.98 -5.48 3.12
N ILE A 24 8.80 -4.80 4.25
CA ILE A 24 8.03 -3.59 4.35
C ILE A 24 8.75 -2.55 3.46
N GLY A 25 8.42 -2.57 2.18
CA GLY A 25 8.64 -1.50 1.21
C GLY A 25 10.03 -0.86 1.21
N VAL A 26 11.10 -1.63 1.04
CA VAL A 26 12.41 -1.05 0.66
C VAL A 26 12.37 -0.70 -0.83
N GLY A 27 11.64 0.37 -1.15
CA GLY A 27 11.54 0.94 -2.49
C GLY A 27 12.00 2.40 -2.52
N PRO A 28 11.97 3.06 -3.70
CA PRO A 28 12.40 4.45 -3.86
C PRO A 28 11.60 5.48 -3.04
N TYR A 29 10.56 5.05 -2.33
CA TYR A 29 9.65 5.85 -1.49
C TYR A 29 10.23 6.16 -0.09
N THR A 30 11.33 5.51 0.29
CA THR A 30 11.95 5.65 1.62
C THR A 30 12.53 7.04 1.88
N THR A 31 12.73 7.84 0.83
CA THR A 31 13.21 9.24 0.92
C THR A 31 12.09 10.27 0.76
N THR A 32 10.84 9.83 0.56
CA THR A 32 9.71 10.74 0.40
C THR A 32 9.35 11.38 1.75
N ILE A 33 9.03 12.68 1.72
CA ILE A 33 8.52 13.42 2.87
C ILE A 33 7.05 13.76 2.61
N ALA A 34 6.18 13.38 3.53
CA ALA A 34 4.79 13.84 3.57
C ALA A 34 4.34 13.93 5.03
N CYS A 35 3.39 14.83 5.33
CA CYS A 35 2.85 15.00 6.68
C CYS A 35 3.94 15.25 7.76
N GLY A 36 5.01 15.95 7.38
CA GLY A 36 6.13 16.25 8.28
C GLY A 36 7.04 15.07 8.62
N ALA A 37 6.81 13.89 8.05
CA ALA A 37 7.61 12.69 8.28
C ALA A 37 8.40 12.29 7.04
N LEU A 38 9.69 12.01 7.20
CA LEU A 38 10.46 11.22 6.23
C LEU A 38 9.97 9.78 6.29
N ASN A 39 9.81 9.12 5.15
CA ASN A 39 9.26 7.76 5.06
C ASN A 39 7.95 7.59 5.87
N PRO A 40 6.86 8.30 5.49
CA PRO A 40 5.64 8.39 6.29
C PRO A 40 5.01 7.04 6.59
N ALA A 41 5.05 6.10 5.64
CA ALA A 41 4.48 4.76 5.80
C ALA A 41 5.12 3.97 6.96
N GLN A 42 6.37 4.26 7.30
CA GLN A 42 7.07 3.65 8.45
C GLN A 42 7.00 4.51 9.70
N ASN A 43 7.06 5.83 9.55
CA ASN A 43 7.31 6.75 10.66
C ASN A 43 6.05 7.43 11.20
N LEU A 44 4.89 7.28 10.52
CA LEU A 44 3.59 7.67 11.05
C LEU A 44 2.87 6.43 11.60
N PRO A 45 2.73 6.28 12.93
CA PRO A 45 2.13 5.08 13.53
C PRO A 45 0.71 4.82 13.03
N TRP A 46 -0.10 5.88 12.91
CA TRP A 46 -1.49 5.78 12.43
C TRP A 46 -1.54 5.26 11.00
N LEU A 47 -0.65 5.73 10.11
CA LEU A 47 -0.64 5.34 8.71
C LEU A 47 -0.18 3.89 8.57
N ARG A 48 0.87 3.50 9.31
CA ARG A 48 1.33 2.11 9.36
C ARG A 48 0.21 1.17 9.81
N SER A 49 -0.50 1.51 10.89
CA SER A 49 -1.64 0.72 11.35
C SER A 49 -2.73 0.56 10.31
N LEU A 50 -3.03 1.62 9.53
CA LEU A 50 -4.02 1.53 8.45
C LEU A 50 -3.52 0.66 7.29
N ILE A 51 -2.24 0.77 6.90
CA ILE A 51 -1.64 -0.08 5.85
C ILE A 51 -1.79 -1.56 6.22
N ASP A 52 -1.47 -1.90 7.48
CA ASP A 52 -1.56 -3.26 8.00
C ASP A 52 -3.01 -3.72 8.12
N GLN A 53 -3.89 -2.90 8.71
CA GLN A 53 -5.31 -3.21 8.93
C GLN A 53 -6.04 -3.47 7.61
N PHE A 54 -5.82 -2.61 6.62
CA PHE A 54 -6.51 -2.68 5.33
C PHE A 54 -5.79 -3.55 4.32
N ASN A 55 -4.62 -4.09 4.67
CA ASN A 55 -3.77 -4.83 3.77
C ASN A 55 -3.54 -4.06 2.45
N ALA A 56 -3.20 -2.77 2.57
CA ALA A 56 -3.06 -1.86 1.43
C ALA A 56 -1.89 -2.29 0.52
N ASP A 57 -2.09 -2.23 -0.79
CA ASP A 57 -1.06 -2.54 -1.79
C ASP A 57 -0.28 -1.30 -2.22
N ILE A 58 -0.93 -0.13 -2.22
CA ILE A 58 -0.32 1.14 -2.60
C ILE A 58 -0.84 2.24 -1.66
N VAL A 59 0.06 3.11 -1.22
CA VAL A 59 -0.29 4.37 -0.55
C VAL A 59 0.22 5.52 -1.38
N ARG A 60 -0.67 6.47 -1.66
CA ARG A 60 -0.37 7.67 -2.44
C ARG A 60 -0.69 8.91 -1.64
N ALA A 61 0.03 9.99 -1.91
CA ALA A 61 -0.26 11.29 -1.34
C ALA A 61 -0.27 12.38 -2.40
N ALA A 62 -1.14 13.36 -2.19
CA ALA A 62 -1.23 14.57 -3.01
C ALA A 62 -1.59 15.77 -2.14
N THR A 63 -1.10 16.95 -2.51
CA THR A 63 -1.44 18.20 -1.84
C THR A 63 -2.46 18.99 -2.65
N TYR A 64 -3.51 19.45 -1.98
CA TYR A 64 -4.56 20.30 -2.54
C TYR A 64 -4.99 21.36 -1.53
N LYS A 65 -5.04 22.63 -1.96
CA LYS A 65 -5.36 23.79 -1.09
C LYS A 65 -4.57 23.84 0.23
N GLY A 66 -3.32 23.38 0.21
CA GLY A 66 -2.44 23.36 1.38
C GLY A 66 -2.64 22.17 2.32
N GLU A 67 -3.62 21.30 2.07
CA GLU A 67 -3.81 20.04 2.80
C GLU A 67 -3.23 18.88 2.00
N THR A 68 -2.58 17.94 2.68
CA THR A 68 -2.13 16.68 2.07
C THR A 68 -3.17 15.60 2.34
N TYR A 69 -3.62 14.97 1.25
CA TYR A 69 -4.53 13.84 1.21
C TYR A 69 -3.73 12.58 0.95
N ILE A 70 -4.04 11.52 1.69
CA ILE A 70 -3.38 10.21 1.60
C ILE A 70 -4.44 9.18 1.22
N ASP A 71 -4.26 8.52 0.09
CA ASP A 71 -5.10 7.42 -0.37
C ASP A 71 -4.44 6.08 -0.05
N LEU A 72 -5.19 5.20 0.61
CA LEU A 72 -4.86 3.78 0.73
C LEU A 72 -5.61 3.04 -0.36
N TYR A 73 -4.90 2.20 -1.09
CA TYR A 73 -5.51 1.37 -2.12
C TYR A 73 -5.04 -0.08 -2.01
N ALA A 74 -5.97 -1.00 -2.19
CA ALA A 74 -5.69 -2.40 -2.39
C ALA A 74 -6.29 -2.87 -3.72
N TYR A 75 -5.57 -3.70 -4.46
CA TYR A 75 -5.97 -4.18 -5.80
C TYR A 75 -7.28 -4.98 -5.77
N HIS A 76 -7.59 -5.60 -4.64
CA HIS A 76 -8.82 -6.37 -4.45
C HIS A 76 -10.05 -5.49 -4.15
N TRP A 77 -9.88 -4.18 -3.99
CA TRP A 77 -10.99 -3.25 -3.81
C TRP A 77 -11.55 -2.78 -5.15
N SER A 78 -12.88 -2.70 -5.22
CA SER A 78 -13.59 -2.21 -6.40
C SER A 78 -13.63 -0.68 -6.50
N CYS A 79 -12.91 0.04 -5.65
CA CYS A 79 -12.93 1.49 -5.62
C CYS A 79 -11.56 2.14 -5.42
N MET A 80 -11.36 3.23 -6.15
CA MET A 80 -10.21 4.13 -6.06
C MET A 80 -10.62 5.35 -5.23
N GLY A 81 -9.79 5.81 -4.29
CA GLY A 81 -10.11 6.98 -3.47
C GLY A 81 -11.16 6.75 -2.37
N CYS A 82 -11.42 5.49 -2.01
CA CYS A 82 -12.37 5.15 -0.93
C CYS A 82 -11.81 5.38 0.48
N HIS A 83 -10.50 5.28 0.63
CA HIS A 83 -9.83 5.32 1.92
C HIS A 83 -8.85 6.47 1.92
N ILE A 84 -9.40 7.69 2.01
CA ILE A 84 -8.64 8.94 2.00
C ILE A 84 -8.53 9.49 3.42
N TYR A 85 -7.33 9.93 3.78
CA TYR A 85 -7.00 10.47 5.09
C TYR A 85 -6.22 11.79 4.98
N ARG A 86 -6.31 12.61 6.02
CA ARG A 86 -5.43 13.77 6.22
C ARG A 86 -4.21 13.41 7.04
N CYS A 87 -3.24 14.32 7.11
CA CYS A 87 -2.02 14.14 7.89
C CYS A 87 -2.21 13.96 9.40
N ASP A 88 -3.35 14.40 9.94
CA ASP A 88 -3.72 14.17 11.34
C ASP A 88 -4.32 12.77 11.57
N GLY A 89 -4.46 11.95 10.52
CA GLY A 89 -5.05 10.62 10.56
C GLY A 89 -6.57 10.60 10.48
N SER A 90 -7.23 11.76 10.34
CA SER A 90 -8.68 11.81 10.15
C SER A 90 -9.07 11.30 8.76
N SER A 91 -10.14 10.51 8.69
CA SER A 91 -10.71 10.05 7.42
C SER A 91 -11.46 11.19 6.72
N VAL A 92 -11.32 11.27 5.41
CA VAL A 92 -12.05 12.21 4.56
C VAL A 92 -13.21 11.49 3.90
N ASP A 93 -14.43 11.92 4.21
CA ASP A 93 -15.60 11.50 3.44
C ASP A 93 -15.69 12.34 2.16
N MET A 94 -15.21 11.77 1.06
CA MET A 94 -15.22 12.42 -0.26
C MET A 94 -16.63 12.76 -0.76
N SER A 95 -17.68 12.11 -0.23
CA SER A 95 -19.07 12.41 -0.61
C SER A 95 -19.57 13.75 -0.06
N GLN A 96 -18.94 14.25 1.01
CA GLN A 96 -19.29 15.51 1.66
C GLN A 96 -18.56 16.72 1.06
N LEU A 97 -17.59 16.48 0.17
CA LEU A 97 -16.85 17.54 -0.49
C LEU A 97 -17.60 18.09 -1.71
N PRO A 98 -17.41 19.37 -2.07
CA PRO A 98 -17.85 19.90 -3.35
C PRO A 98 -17.32 19.05 -4.52
N THR A 99 -18.13 18.84 -5.56
CA THR A 99 -17.76 18.00 -6.71
C THR A 99 -16.41 18.37 -7.31
N ALA A 100 -16.14 19.66 -7.51
CA ALA A 100 -14.88 20.14 -8.06
C ALA A 100 -13.68 19.80 -7.18
N ASP A 101 -13.82 19.91 -5.86
CA ASP A 101 -12.75 19.59 -4.91
C ASP A 101 -12.48 18.08 -4.90
N ARG A 102 -13.55 17.27 -4.91
CA ARG A 102 -13.45 15.80 -5.00
C ARG A 102 -12.72 15.35 -6.28
N GLU A 103 -13.11 15.89 -7.42
CA GLU A 103 -12.52 15.55 -8.72
C GLU A 103 -11.03 15.92 -8.76
N GLU A 104 -10.68 17.10 -8.26
CA GLU A 104 -9.30 17.58 -8.26
C GLU A 104 -8.41 16.76 -7.31
N ILE A 105 -8.87 16.46 -6.10
CA ILE A 105 -8.15 15.59 -5.15
C ILE A 105 -7.94 14.20 -5.77
N THR A 106 -8.98 13.62 -6.37
CA THR A 106 -8.91 12.29 -6.99
C THR A 106 -7.95 12.27 -8.18
N SER A 107 -8.02 13.27 -9.06
CA SER A 107 -7.13 13.44 -10.21
C SER A 107 -5.66 13.53 -9.77
N ARG A 108 -5.36 14.27 -8.71
CA ARG A 108 -4.00 14.35 -8.17
C ARG A 108 -3.50 13.04 -7.59
N LEU A 109 -4.37 12.32 -6.89
CA LEU A 109 -4.01 11.03 -6.28
C LEU A 109 -3.82 9.90 -7.29
N TRP A 110 -4.45 9.98 -8.47
CA TRP A 110 -4.55 8.83 -9.39
C TRP A 110 -4.10 9.08 -10.82
N SER A 111 -3.95 10.35 -11.23
CA SER A 111 -3.65 10.72 -12.61
C SER A 111 -2.47 11.70 -12.74
N GLN A 112 -2.21 12.55 -11.75
CA GLN A 112 -1.14 13.56 -11.81
C GLN A 112 0.07 13.18 -10.94
N GLU A 113 0.87 12.20 -11.37
CA GLU A 113 2.13 11.76 -10.74
C GLU A 113 2.15 11.89 -9.21
N PRO A 114 1.29 11.14 -8.49
CA PRO A 114 1.19 11.22 -7.04
C PRO A 114 2.50 10.79 -6.36
N TYR A 115 2.76 11.34 -5.18
CA TYR A 115 3.83 10.80 -4.33
C TYR A 115 3.42 9.40 -3.86
N VAL A 116 4.13 8.38 -4.33
CA VAL A 116 3.97 7.03 -3.78
C VAL A 116 4.69 7.00 -2.44
N LEU A 117 3.96 6.75 -1.37
CA LEU A 117 4.51 6.63 -0.01
C LEU A 117 4.85 5.19 0.35
N TYR A 118 4.15 4.25 -0.26
CA TYR A 118 4.32 2.82 -0.06
C TYR A 118 3.81 2.07 -1.27
N LYS A 119 4.49 0.98 -1.61
CA LYS A 119 3.99 -0.04 -2.52
C LYS A 119 4.43 -1.39 -2.01
N ARG A 120 3.49 -2.33 -1.94
CA ARG A 120 3.75 -3.73 -1.59
C ARG A 120 4.52 -4.39 -2.71
N SER A 121 5.61 -5.07 -2.36
CA SER A 121 6.31 -5.99 -3.27
C SER A 121 5.41 -7.22 -3.48
N LEU A 122 5.15 -7.54 -4.76
CA LEU A 122 4.39 -8.73 -5.17
C LEU A 122 5.25 -9.99 -5.13
#